data_AF-A0A7V2NCT6-F1
#
_entry.id   AF-A0A7V2NCT6-F1
#
_cell.length_a   1.000
_cell.length_b   1.000
_cell.length_c   1.000
_cell.angle_alpha   90.00
_cell.angle_beta   90.00
_cell.angle_gamma   90.00
#
_symmetry.space_group_name_H-M   'P 1'
#
loop_
_entity.id
_entity.type
_entity.pdbx_description
1 polymer ?
#
loop_
_entity_poly.entity_id
_entity_poly.type
_entity_poly.pdbx_seq_one_letter_code
_entity_poly.pdbx_strand_id
1 'polypeptide(L)'
;NEKRAKDAGIEYSVWTEEFKSNDRSLAEGEEIGKIKMILDEKGKPLGIQILGPRAGDLLSEWVAVLNGGVKLSSLASAVHPYPTLSEINKRVVGNYYSGKIFSEKVKKTLKFFFHFKGRACG
;
A
#
# COMPACT_ATOMS: atom_id res chain seq x y z
N ASN A 1 12.97 9.16 3.75
CA ASN A 1 12.87 9.19 2.27
C ASN A 1 13.98 8.31 1.69
N GLU A 2 13.92 7.95 0.41
CA GLU A 2 14.82 6.95 -0.21
C GLU A 2 16.30 7.32 -0.08
N LYS A 3 16.64 8.59 -0.34
CA LYS A 3 18.01 9.09 -0.20
C LYS A 3 18.57 8.81 1.19
N ARG A 4 17.83 9.16 2.26
CA ARG A 4 18.27 8.90 3.64
C ARG A 4 18.37 7.41 3.96
N ALA A 5 17.52 6.56 3.39
CA ALA A 5 17.60 5.11 3.59
C ALA A 5 18.87 4.55 2.93
N LYS A 6 19.16 4.98 1.71
CA LYS A 6 20.38 4.63 0.97
C LYS A 6 21.65 5.12 1.69
N ASP A 7 21.66 6.38 2.12
CA ASP A 7 22.79 6.97 2.84
C ASP A 7 23.05 6.27 4.19
N ALA A 8 22.01 5.69 4.80
CA ALA A 8 22.11 4.91 6.03
C ALA A 8 22.41 3.42 5.81
N GLY A 9 22.58 2.96 4.57
CA GLY A 9 22.81 1.55 4.25
C GLY A 9 21.65 0.63 4.60
N ILE A 10 20.42 1.16 4.66
CA ILE A 10 19.22 0.39 4.97
C ILE A 10 18.66 -0.17 3.66
N GLU A 11 18.56 -1.49 3.54
CA GLU A 11 17.83 -2.14 2.45
C GLU A 11 16.34 -1.80 2.55
N TYR A 12 15.76 -1.36 1.43
CA TYR A 12 14.37 -0.90 1.40
C TYR A 12 13.62 -1.30 0.13
N SER A 13 12.30 -1.34 0.23
CA SER A 13 11.38 -1.45 -0.90
C SER A 13 10.49 -0.21 -0.98
N VAL A 14 10.06 0.12 -2.20
CA VAL A 14 9.21 1.27 -2.49
C VAL A 14 7.90 0.80 -3.10
N TRP A 15 6.80 1.29 -2.55
CA TRP A 15 5.45 0.98 -3.01
C TRP A 15 4.72 2.28 -3.30
N THR A 16 4.02 2.33 -4.43
CA THR A 16 3.31 3.53 -4.86
C THR A 16 1.89 3.23 -5.25
N GLU A 17 1.03 4.25 -5.12
CA GLU A 17 -0.31 4.27 -5.69
C GLU A 17 -0.57 5.68 -6.24
N GLU A 18 -1.14 5.77 -7.44
CA GLU A 18 -1.40 7.05 -8.11
C GLU A 18 -2.81 7.55 -7.79
N PHE A 19 -2.97 8.87 -7.70
CA PHE A 19 -4.30 9.47 -7.49
C PHE A 19 -5.26 9.18 -8.64
N LYS A 20 -4.75 9.05 -9.87
CA LYS A 20 -5.51 8.60 -11.04
C LYS A 20 -6.22 7.23 -10.87
N SER A 21 -5.71 6.38 -9.98
CA SER A 21 -6.31 5.07 -9.67
C SER A 21 -7.31 5.11 -8.50
N ASN A 22 -7.56 6.30 -7.94
CA ASN A 22 -8.54 6.52 -6.88
C ASN A 22 -9.82 7.15 -7.45
N ASP A 23 -10.94 6.47 -7.25
CA ASP A 23 -12.23 6.84 -7.86
C ASP A 23 -12.73 8.23 -7.43
N ARG A 24 -12.47 8.64 -6.17
CA ARG A 24 -12.82 9.98 -5.68
C ARG A 24 -12.04 11.05 -6.42
N SER A 25 -10.72 10.88 -6.52
CA SER A 25 -9.82 11.78 -7.24
C SER A 25 -10.17 11.89 -8.72
N LEU A 26 -10.48 10.74 -9.36
CA LEU A 26 -10.96 10.70 -10.75
C LEU A 26 -12.27 11.48 -10.92
N ALA A 27 -13.23 11.27 -10.03
CA ALA A 27 -14.53 11.97 -10.08
C ALA A 27 -14.41 13.49 -9.88
N GLU A 28 -13.39 13.93 -9.14
CA GLU A 28 -13.11 15.34 -8.87
C GLU A 28 -12.16 15.99 -9.89
N GLY A 29 -11.61 15.21 -10.84
CA GLY A 29 -10.62 15.69 -11.82
C GLY A 29 -9.25 16.01 -11.20
N GLU A 30 -9.00 15.60 -9.96
CA GLU A 30 -7.76 15.87 -9.21
C GLU A 30 -6.79 14.67 -9.27
N GLU A 31 -6.49 14.17 -10.47
CA GLU A 31 -5.77 12.91 -10.70
C GLU A 31 -4.24 12.98 -10.48
N ILE A 32 -3.69 14.20 -10.39
CA ILE A 32 -2.24 14.41 -10.36
C ILE A 32 -1.68 14.10 -8.98
N GLY A 33 -0.75 13.14 -8.96
CA GLY A 33 0.06 12.86 -7.79
C GLY A 33 0.13 11.38 -7.46
N LYS A 34 0.79 11.06 -6.34
CA LYS A 34 0.88 9.71 -5.81
C LYS A 34 1.23 9.69 -4.32
N ILE A 35 0.91 8.57 -3.70
CA ILE A 35 1.50 8.15 -2.44
C ILE A 35 2.69 7.23 -2.69
N LYS A 36 3.74 7.35 -1.86
CA LYS A 36 4.94 6.52 -1.88
C LYS A 36 5.29 6.07 -0.47
N MET A 37 5.14 4.78 -0.22
CA MET A 37 5.50 4.11 1.02
C MET A 37 6.88 3.46 0.88
N ILE A 38 7.72 3.65 1.89
CA ILE A 38 9.06 3.05 1.97
C ILE A 38 9.08 2.07 3.14
N LEU A 39 9.45 0.83 2.88
CA LEU A 39 9.54 -0.23 3.89
C LEU A 39 10.96 -0.76 3.97
N ASP A 40 11.42 -1.15 5.16
CA ASP A 40 12.65 -1.94 5.30
C ASP A 40 12.45 -3.40 4.84
N GLU A 41 13.53 -4.18 4.84
CA GLU A 41 13.51 -5.61 4.52
C GLU A 41 12.52 -6.44 5.37
N LYS A 42 12.21 -5.99 6.59
CA LYS A 42 11.29 -6.65 7.54
C LYS A 42 9.85 -6.22 7.32
N GLY A 43 9.60 -5.28 6.41
CA GLY A 43 8.27 -4.72 6.16
C GLY A 43 7.86 -3.63 7.15
N LYS A 44 8.81 -3.09 7.93
CA LYS A 44 8.54 -1.94 8.81
C LYS A 44 8.52 -0.66 7.97
N PRO A 45 7.51 0.21 8.14
CA PRO A 45 7.48 1.48 7.44
C PRO A 45 8.59 2.41 7.93
N LEU A 46 9.44 2.86 6.99
CA LEU A 46 10.52 3.83 7.19
C LEU A 46 10.06 5.27 6.90
N GLY A 47 9.03 5.42 6.09
CA GLY A 47 8.42 6.71 5.81
C GLY A 47 7.37 6.65 4.70
N ILE A 48 6.60 7.73 4.62
CA ILE A 48 5.58 7.97 3.61
C ILE A 48 5.84 9.32 2.94
N GLN A 49 5.49 9.44 1.65
CA GLN A 49 5.46 10.71 0.94
C GLN A 49 4.16 10.77 0.14
N ILE A 50 3.45 11.88 0.21
CA ILE A 50 2.20 12.08 -0.51
C ILE A 50 2.31 13.40 -1.28
N LEU A 51 2.09 13.34 -2.58
CA LEU A 51 1.90 14.50 -3.45
C LEU A 51 0.52 14.33 -4.09
N GLY A 52 -0.37 15.29 -3.91
CA GLY A 52 -1.73 15.23 -4.45
C GLY A 52 -2.75 15.95 -3.57
N PRO A 53 -4.04 15.86 -3.90
CA PRO A 53 -5.10 16.54 -3.18
C PRO A 53 -5.20 16.06 -1.73
N ARG A 54 -5.42 17.02 -0.82
CA ARG A 54 -5.60 16.77 0.63
C ARG A 54 -4.47 15.94 1.27
N ALA A 55 -3.23 16.01 0.73
CA ALA A 55 -2.10 15.22 1.20
C ALA A 55 -1.83 15.35 2.71
N GLY A 56 -2.02 16.54 3.30
CA GLY A 56 -1.87 16.76 4.75
C GLY A 56 -2.86 15.97 5.59
N ASP A 57 -4.11 15.85 5.12
CA ASP A 57 -5.15 15.08 5.81
C ASP A 57 -4.88 13.58 5.69
N LEU A 58 -4.48 13.11 4.50
CA LEU A 58 -4.12 11.72 4.25
C LEU A 58 -2.91 11.27 5.08
N LEU A 59 -1.99 12.18 5.37
CA LEU A 59 -0.80 11.92 6.18
C LEU A 59 -1.13 11.60 7.65
N SER A 60 -2.29 12.05 8.17
CA SER A 60 -2.68 11.86 9.57
C SER A 60 -2.74 10.38 9.99
N GLU A 61 -3.22 9.50 9.11
CA GLU A 61 -3.27 8.05 9.36
C GLU A 61 -1.86 7.44 9.47
N TRP A 62 -0.90 7.97 8.71
CA TRP A 62 0.49 7.54 8.76
C TRP A 62 1.21 7.98 10.03
N VAL A 63 0.74 9.04 10.70
CA VAL A 63 1.23 9.40 12.04
C VAL A 63 0.90 8.27 13.03
N ALA A 64 -0.31 7.70 12.97
CA ALA A 64 -0.68 6.58 13.82
C ALA A 64 0.14 5.31 13.51
N VAL A 65 0.45 5.07 12.23
CA VAL A 65 1.30 3.95 11.81
C VAL A 65 2.76 4.11 12.26
N LEU A 66 3.38 5.25 11.96
CA LEU A 66 4.81 5.47 12.19
C LEU A 66 5.14 5.80 13.65
N ASN A 67 4.33 6.65 14.30
CA ASN A 67 4.57 7.06 15.69
C ASN A 67 3.79 6.21 16.69
N GLY A 68 2.56 5.83 16.34
CA GLY A 68 1.67 5.04 17.21
C GLY A 68 1.91 3.52 17.15
N GLY A 69 2.81 3.04 16.27
CA GLY A 69 3.11 1.62 16.14
C GLY A 69 1.96 0.77 15.60
N VAL A 70 0.96 1.39 14.96
CA VAL A 70 -0.13 0.66 14.31
C VAL A 70 0.44 -0.19 13.17
N LYS A 71 0.07 -1.48 13.16
CA LYS A 71 0.56 -2.42 12.14
C LYS A 71 -0.02 -2.07 10.77
N LEU A 72 0.79 -2.24 9.72
CA LEU A 72 0.33 -2.09 8.34
C LEU A 72 -0.85 -3.02 8.01
N SER A 73 -0.92 -4.20 8.64
CA SER A 73 -2.06 -5.11 8.47
C SER A 73 -3.37 -4.49 8.96
N SER A 74 -3.32 -3.68 10.03
CA SER A 74 -4.50 -2.97 10.54
C SER A 74 -4.98 -1.92 9.53
N LEU A 75 -4.04 -1.20 8.91
CA LEU A 75 -4.35 -0.24 7.84
C LEU A 75 -4.93 -0.93 6.60
N ALA A 76 -4.37 -2.07 6.19
CA ALA A 76 -4.89 -2.87 5.07
C ALA A 76 -6.30 -3.42 5.33
N SER A 77 -6.58 -3.83 6.57
CA SER A 77 -7.88 -4.38 6.98
C SER A 77 -8.93 -3.31 7.31
N ALA A 78 -8.53 -2.06 7.50
CA ALA A 78 -9.45 -0.98 7.85
C ALA A 78 -10.51 -0.76 6.76
N VAL A 79 -11.74 -0.51 7.21
CA VAL A 79 -12.85 -0.12 6.34
C VAL A 79 -12.73 1.38 6.08
N HIS A 80 -12.23 1.73 4.90
CA HIS A 80 -12.23 3.10 4.42
C HIS A 80 -13.58 3.37 3.74
N PRO A 81 -14.24 4.50 4.03
CA PRO A 81 -15.45 4.89 3.31
C PRO A 81 -15.16 5.02 1.81
N TYR A 82 -16.14 4.63 0.99
CA TYR A 82 -16.05 4.69 -0.46
C TYR A 82 -17.15 5.61 -1.05
N PRO A 83 -16.84 6.45 -2.06
CA PRO A 83 -15.50 6.76 -2.55
C PRO A 83 -14.86 7.87 -1.70
N THR A 84 -13.62 7.70 -1.24
CA THR A 84 -12.82 8.76 -0.58
C THR A 84 -11.36 8.75 -1.02
N LEU A 85 -10.67 9.89 -0.87
CA LEU A 85 -9.23 9.98 -1.13
C LEU A 85 -8.43 9.08 -0.17
N SER A 86 -8.91 8.88 1.07
CA SER A 86 -8.23 8.06 2.08
C SER A 86 -8.00 6.62 1.64
N GLU A 87 -8.80 6.08 0.73
CA GLU A 87 -8.61 4.74 0.19
C GLU A 87 -7.23 4.53 -0.45
N ILE A 88 -6.55 5.59 -0.88
CA ILE A 88 -5.19 5.52 -1.40
C ILE A 88 -4.19 4.97 -0.36
N ASN A 89 -4.40 5.27 0.94
CA ASN A 89 -3.59 4.74 2.03
C ASN A 89 -3.76 3.23 2.17
N LYS A 90 -5.01 2.76 2.16
CA LYS A 90 -5.32 1.32 2.14
C LYS A 90 -4.73 0.63 0.92
N ARG A 91 -4.84 1.26 -0.26
CA ARG A 91 -4.43 0.66 -1.52
C ARG A 91 -2.91 0.48 -1.62
N VAL A 92 -2.10 1.48 -1.25
CA VAL A 92 -0.64 1.34 -1.28
C VAL A 92 -0.14 0.22 -0.35
N VAL A 93 -0.80 0.01 0.79
CA VAL A 93 -0.50 -1.10 1.70
C VAL A 93 -1.03 -2.43 1.14
N GLY A 94 -2.20 -2.41 0.51
CA GLY A 94 -2.76 -3.56 -0.20
C GLY A 94 -1.87 -4.06 -1.34
N ASN A 95 -1.22 -3.17 -2.08
CA ASN A 95 -0.27 -3.52 -3.13
C ASN A 95 0.93 -4.29 -2.55
N TYR A 96 1.46 -3.85 -1.41
CA TYR A 96 2.50 -4.57 -0.68
C TYR A 96 2.06 -5.98 -0.25
N TYR A 97 0.87 -6.13 0.32
CA TYR A 97 0.38 -7.43 0.77
C TYR A 97 -0.02 -8.36 -0.37
N SER A 98 -0.55 -7.84 -1.47
CA SER A 98 -0.96 -8.62 -2.64
C SER A 98 0.21 -9.45 -3.19
N GLY A 99 1.40 -8.86 -3.29
CA GLY A 99 2.60 -9.60 -3.70
C GLY A 99 2.95 -10.77 -2.78
N LYS A 100 2.69 -10.65 -1.48
CA LYS A 100 2.92 -11.73 -0.49
C LYS A 100 1.85 -12.81 -0.54
N ILE A 101 0.58 -12.41 -0.57
CA ILE A 101 -0.58 -13.32 -0.56
C ILE A 101 -0.61 -14.14 -1.85
N PHE A 102 -0.37 -13.52 -3.01
CA PHE A 102 -0.41 -14.20 -4.30
C PHE A 102 0.95 -14.77 -4.72
N SER A 103 1.85 -15.03 -3.77
CA SER A 103 3.13 -15.68 -4.06
C SER A 103 2.94 -17.10 -4.58
N GLU A 104 3.86 -17.57 -5.43
CA GLU A 104 3.81 -18.90 -6.04
C GLU A 104 3.73 -20.03 -5.01
N LYS A 105 4.34 -19.83 -3.84
CA LYS A 105 4.26 -20.78 -2.73
C LYS A 105 2.84 -20.90 -2.20
N VAL A 106 2.18 -19.77 -1.93
CA VAL A 106 0.78 -19.75 -1.46
C VAL A 106 -0.16 -20.35 -2.51
N LYS A 107 0.01 -19.97 -3.78
CA LYS A 107 -0.78 -20.56 -4.88
C LYS A 107 -0.60 -22.07 -4.98
N LYS A 108 0.63 -22.59 -4.90
CA LYS A 108 0.91 -24.03 -4.92
C LYS A 108 0.29 -24.75 -3.73
N THR A 109 0.39 -24.17 -2.53
CA THR A 109 -0.23 -24.72 -1.32
C THR A 109 -1.74 -24.77 -1.45
N LEU A 110 -2.38 -23.69 -1.88
CA LEU A 110 -3.83 -23.66 -2.10
C LEU A 110 -4.28 -24.68 -3.16
N LYS A 111 -3.54 -24.81 -4.28
CA LYS A 111 -3.80 -25.84 -5.29
C LYS A 111 -3.70 -27.25 -4.73
N PHE A 112 -2.73 -27.50 -3.85
CA PHE A 112 -2.53 -28.81 -3.21
C PHE A 112 -3.66 -29.16 -2.24
N PHE A 113 -4.04 -28.24 -1.35
CA PHE A 113 -5.04 -28.53 -0.32
C PHE A 113 -6.49 -28.50 -0.83
N PHE A 114 -6.80 -27.60 -1.75
CA PHE A 114 -8.19 -27.40 -2.21
C PHE A 114 -8.47 -28.02 -3.58
N HIS A 115 -7.53 -28.75 -4.19
CA HIS A 115 -7.66 -29.29 -5.55
C HIS A 115 -8.21 -28.25 -6.55
N PHE A 116 -7.85 -26.98 -6.38
CA PHE A 116 -8.43 -25.87 -7.14
C PHE A 116 -8.05 -26.02 -8.61
N LYS A 117 -8.96 -26.61 -9.42
CA LYS A 117 -8.93 -26.61 -10.89
C LYS A 117 -9.33 -25.23 -11.40
N GLY A 118 -8.61 -24.18 -10.98
CA GLY A 118 -8.81 -22.84 -11.52
C GLY A 118 -8.18 -22.74 -12.92
N ARG A 119 -8.96 -23.00 -13.97
CA ARG A 119 -8.70 -22.42 -15.29
C ARG A 119 -8.94 -20.92 -15.15
N ALA A 120 -7.89 -20.14 -14.86
CA ALA A 120 -7.92 -18.72 -15.19
C ALA A 120 -7.68 -18.64 -16.70
N CYS A 121 -8.71 -18.24 -17.44
CA CYS A 121 -8.57 -17.86 -18.84
C CYS A 121 -7.47 -16.79 -18.96
N GLY A 122 -6.67 -16.90 -20.03
CA GLY A 122 -5.56 -16.00 -20.33
C GLY A 122 -6.00 -14.62 -20.78
#